data_AF-A0A365L6J0-F1
#
_entry.id   AF-A0A365L6J0-F1
#
_cell.length_a   1.000
_cell.length_b   1.000
_cell.length_c   1.000
_cell.angle_alpha   90.00
_cell.angle_beta   90.00
_cell.angle_gamma   90.00
#
_symmetry.space_group_name_H-M   'P 1'
#
loop_
_entity.id
_entity.type
_entity.pdbx_description
1 polymer ?
#
loop_
_entity_poly.entity_id
_entity_poly.type
_entity_poly.pdbx_seq_one_letter_code
_entity_poly.pdbx_strand_id
1 'polypeptide(L)' 'MKVFLNVIRYAGLVIFVLAVLLLLAAILNYFVSFTDILWFEPAFIRLYLFLAVTGILAYILVRFRRRK' A
#
# COMPACT_ATOMS: atom_id res chain seq x y z
N MET A 1 -9.70 15.80 -16.99
CA MET A 1 -9.40 15.93 -15.54
C MET A 1 -10.08 14.88 -14.65
N LYS A 2 -11.41 14.62 -14.79
CA LYS A 2 -12.13 13.61 -13.98
C LYS A 2 -11.56 12.18 -14.11
N VAL A 3 -11.20 11.75 -15.33
CA VAL A 3 -10.62 10.41 -15.59
C VAL A 3 -9.28 10.24 -14.87
N PHE A 4 -8.36 11.19 -15.02
CA PHE A 4 -7.06 11.20 -14.34
C PHE A 4 -7.19 11.10 -12.81
N LEU A 5 -8.13 11.84 -12.20
CA LEU A 5 -8.40 11.75 -10.77
C LEU A 5 -8.96 10.37 -10.37
N ASN A 6 -9.83 9.77 -11.18
CA ASN A 6 -10.27 8.39 -10.93
C ASN A 6 -9.09 7.41 -10.93
N VAL A 7 -8.17 7.54 -11.89
CA VAL A 7 -6.97 6.68 -11.97
C VAL A 7 -6.15 6.79 -10.69
N ILE A 8 -5.85 8.00 -10.22
CA ILE A 8 -5.09 8.20 -8.97
C ILE A 8 -5.82 7.57 -7.77
N ARG A 9 -7.15 7.71 -7.70
CA ARG A 9 -7.95 7.14 -6.61
C ARG A 9 -7.82 5.61 -6.56
N TYR A 10 -8.01 4.96 -7.71
CA TYR A 10 -7.96 3.51 -7.79
C TYR A 10 -6.53 2.99 -7.62
N ALA A 11 -5.54 3.65 -8.22
CA ALA A 11 -4.14 3.32 -8.03
C ALA A 11 -3.73 3.43 -6.55
N GLY A 12 -4.13 4.51 -5.86
CA GLY A 12 -3.87 4.69 -4.43
C GLY A 12 -4.48 3.57 -3.58
N LEU A 13 -5.72 3.17 -3.87
CA LEU A 13 -6.36 2.03 -3.20
C LEU A 13 -5.65 0.70 -3.48
N VAL A 14 -5.27 0.44 -4.72
CA VAL A 14 -4.56 -0.79 -5.10
C VAL A 14 -3.20 -0.86 -4.40
N ILE A 15 -2.43 0.23 -4.41
CA ILE A 15 -1.16 0.33 -3.71
C ILE A 15 -1.35 0.11 -2.21
N PHE A 16 -2.39 0.72 -1.62
CA PHE A 16 -2.70 0.53 -0.21
C PHE A 16 -2.97 -0.93 0.13
N VAL A 17 -3.86 -1.60 -0.62
CA VAL A 17 -4.21 -3.00 -0.38
C VAL A 17 -3.00 -3.91 -0.56
N LEU A 18 -2.23 -3.73 -1.64
CA LEU A 18 -1.02 -4.52 -1.88
C LEU A 18 0.02 -4.33 -0.78
N ALA A 19 0.22 -3.10 -0.32
CA ALA A 19 1.15 -2.80 0.75
C ALA A 19 0.74 -3.47 2.07
N VAL A 20 -0.55 -3.49 2.41
CA VAL A 20 -1.06 -4.18 3.61
C VAL A 20 -0.89 -5.69 3.49
N LEU A 21 -1.17 -6.28 2.32
CA LEU A 21 -0.96 -7.71 2.10
C LEU A 21 0.51 -8.11 2.24
N LEU A 22 1.41 -7.34 1.62
CA LEU A 22 2.86 -7.56 1.72
C LEU A 22 3.37 -7.38 3.14
N LEU A 23 2.86 -6.39 3.87
CA LEU A 23 3.17 -6.19 5.28
C LEU A 23 2.79 -7.41 6.13
N LEU A 24 1.55 -7.90 5.98
CA LEU A 24 1.09 -9.08 6.70
C LEU A 24 1.92 -10.30 6.35
N ALA A 25 2.27 -10.47 5.08
CA ALA A 25 3.03 -11.61 4.63
C ALA A 25 4.50 -11.56 5.11
N ALA A 26 5.11 -10.37 5.14
CA ALA A 26 6.45 -10.17 5.73
C ALA A 26 6.46 -10.42 7.24
N ILE A 27 5.42 -9.96 7.96
CA ILE A 27 5.26 -10.26 9.40
C ILE A 27 5.10 -11.76 9.61
N LEU A 28 4.23 -12.41 8.85
CA LEU A 28 4.04 -13.86 8.95
C LEU A 28 5.32 -14.63 8.63
N ASN A 29 6.07 -14.18 7.62
CA ASN A 29 7.34 -14.79 7.26
C ASN A 29 8.39 -14.61 8.36
N TYR A 30 8.39 -13.48 9.07
CA TYR A 30 9.27 -13.28 10.22
C TYR A 30 9.00 -14.30 11.35
N PHE A 31 7.74 -14.69 11.58
CA PHE A 31 7.39 -15.66 12.62
C PHE A 31 7.54 -17.12 12.19
N VAL A 32 7.15 -17.44 10.95
CA VAL A 32 7.03 -18.83 10.48
C VAL A 32 8.22 -19.22 9.60
N SER A 33 8.97 -18.26 9.05
CA SER A 33 10.09 -18.47 8.12
C SER A 33 9.73 -19.42 6.99
N PHE A 34 8.62 -19.15 6.30
CA PHE A 34 8.10 -20.02 5.24
C PHE A 34 8.72 -19.74 3.87
N THR A 35 9.42 -18.62 3.69
CA THR A 35 10.09 -18.26 2.44
C THR A 35 11.36 -17.42 2.68
N ASP A 36 12.37 -17.64 1.83
CA ASP A 36 13.65 -16.90 1.84
C ASP A 36 13.66 -15.75 0.81
N ILE A 37 12.51 -15.36 0.27
CA ILE A 37 12.42 -14.27 -0.71
C ILE A 37 12.77 -12.94 -0.02
N LEU A 38 13.73 -12.22 -0.59
CA LEU A 38 14.23 -10.91 -0.10
C LEU A 38 13.12 -9.92 0.29
N TRP A 39 12.04 -9.86 -0.49
CA TRP A 39 10.92 -8.95 -0.26
C TRP A 39 10.12 -9.26 1.03
N PHE A 40 10.28 -10.44 1.60
CA PHE A 40 9.61 -10.82 2.86
C PHE A 40 10.50 -10.61 4.08
N GLU A 41 11.70 -10.05 3.89
CA GLU A 41 12.57 -9.70 5.01
C GLU A 41 11.99 -8.54 5.85
N PRO A 42 12.25 -8.52 7.16
CA PRO A 42 11.81 -7.44 8.05
C PRO A 42 12.27 -6.04 7.62
N ALA A 43 13.37 -5.93 6.88
CA ALA A 43 13.86 -4.65 6.34
C ALA A 43 12.82 -3.96 5.44
N PHE A 44 11.99 -4.72 4.72
CA PHE A 44 10.98 -4.20 3.79
C PHE A 44 9.67 -3.79 4.48
N ILE A 45 9.47 -4.12 5.76
CA ILE A 45 8.29 -3.71 6.54
C ILE A 45 8.10 -2.18 6.50
N ARG A 46 9.20 -1.43 6.58
CA ARG A 46 9.19 0.04 6.51
C ARG A 46 8.66 0.54 5.17
N LEU A 47 9.06 -0.12 4.07
CA LEU A 47 8.59 0.21 2.72
C LEU A 47 7.09 -0.06 2.60
N TYR A 48 6.61 -1.19 3.11
CA TYR A 48 5.19 -1.54 3.05
C TYR A 48 4.34 -0.58 3.89
N LEU A 49 4.78 -0.19 5.07
CA LEU A 49 4.11 0.84 5.86
C LEU A 49 4.06 2.18 5.12
N PHE A 50 5.17 2.60 4.51
CA PHE A 50 5.22 3.83 3.73
C PHE A 50 4.26 3.82 2.52
N LEU A 51 4.22 2.71 1.78
CA LEU A 51 3.31 2.53 0.64
C LEU A 51 1.85 2.50 1.09
N ALA A 52 1.55 1.87 2.22
CA ALA A 52 0.20 1.86 2.78
C ALA A 52 -0.24 3.30 3.13
N VAL A 53 0.59 4.05 3.87
CA VAL A 53 0.29 5.44 4.23
C VAL A 53 0.13 6.33 2.99
N THR A 54 1.02 6.18 2.01
CA THR A 54 0.95 7.00 0.79
C THR A 54 -0.26 6.65 -0.07
N GLY A 55 -0.58 5.37 -0.21
CA GLY A 55 -1.75 4.88 -0.95
C GLY A 55 -3.07 5.41 -0.37
N ILE A 56 -3.22 5.36 0.96
CA ILE A 56 -4.43 5.87 1.62
C ILE A 56 -4.51 7.40 1.54
N LEU A 57 -3.38 8.12 1.68
CA LEU A 57 -3.34 9.57 1.51
C LEU A 57 -3.73 10.00 0.09
N ALA A 58 -3.23 9.31 -0.93
CA ALA A 58 -3.60 9.56 -2.33
C ALA A 58 -5.12 9.36 -2.55
N TYR A 59 -5.69 8.30 -1.98
CA TYR A 59 -7.13 8.05 -2.03
C TYR A 59 -7.93 9.19 -1.36
N ILE A 60 -7.54 9.56 -0.14
CA ILE A 60 -8.16 10.63 0.65
C ILE A 60 -8.10 11.96 -0.11
N LEU A 61 -6.93 12.35 -0.60
CA LEU A 61 -6.72 13.61 -1.32
C LEU A 61 -7.67 13.74 -2.52
N VAL A 62 -7.80 12.67 -3.31
CA VAL A 62 -8.72 12.67 -4.45
C VAL A 62 -10.19 12.70 -4.02
N ARG A 63 -10.54 11.95 -2.95
CA ARG A 63 -11.92 11.90 -2.45
C ARG A 63 -12.38 13.26 -1.93
N PHE A 64 -11.55 13.95 -1.14
CA PHE A 64 -11.89 15.26 -0.58
C PHE A 64 -11.84 16.39 -1.62
N ARG A 65 -11.00 16.29 -2.66
CA ARG A 65 -11.01 17.25 -3.77
C ARG A 65 -12.37 17.34 -4.49
N ARG A 66 -13.17 16.26 -4.53
CA ARG A 66 -14.49 16.23 -5.19
C ARG A 66 -15.64 16.82 -4.38
N ARG A 67 -15.41 17.25 -3.13
CA ARG A 67 -16.44 17.85 -2.26
C ARG A 67 -16.63 19.36 -2.47
N LYS A 68 -16.03 19.95 -3.53
CA LYS A 68 -16.26 21.34 -3.95
C LYS A 68 -17.13 21.38 -5.20
#